data_AF-A0A3R9MN73-F1
#
_entry.id   AF-A0A3R9MN73-F1
#
_cell.length_a   1.000
_cell.length_b   1.000
_cell.length_c   1.000
_cell.angle_alpha   90.00
_cell.angle_beta   90.00
_cell.angle_gamma   90.00
#
_symmetry.space_group_name_H-M   'P 1'
#
loop_
_entity.id
_entity.type
_entity.pdbx_description
1 polymer ?
#
loop_
_entity_poly.entity_id
_entity_poly.type
_entity_poly.pdbx_seq_one_letter_code
_entity_poly.pdbx_strand_id
1 'polypeptide(L)'
;MEALARQNGREEESAAAFNQVFQSLAENMQQGLPVDAAENQEQAARLLQAIRTYGFDCSIEVFGHIGKGYVYNPEFKKNIDKFGAGTAQYTSDVIAAYVQTNAE
;
A
#
# COMPACT_ATOMS: atom_id res chain seq x y z
N MET A 1 -6.25 26.81 -16.35
CA MET A 1 -5.85 25.58 -17.05
C MET A 1 -4.64 24.92 -16.38
N GLU A 2 -3.64 25.68 -15.92
CA GLU A 2 -2.46 25.13 -15.20
C GLU A 2 -2.76 24.41 -13.87
N ALA A 3 -3.77 24.84 -13.11
CA ALA A 3 -4.12 24.19 -11.84
C ALA A 3 -4.64 22.75 -12.04
N LEU A 4 -5.41 22.50 -13.10
CA LEU A 4 -5.94 21.17 -13.42
C LEU A 4 -4.83 20.21 -13.89
N ALA A 5 -3.91 20.71 -14.73
CA ALA A 5 -2.80 19.90 -15.24
C ALA A 5 -1.81 19.50 -14.14
N ARG A 6 -1.57 20.39 -13.15
CA ARG A 6 -0.74 20.08 -11.97
C ARG A 6 -1.42 19.08 -11.02
N GLN A 7 -2.75 19.04 -10.99
CA GLN A 7 -3.51 18.12 -10.15
C GLN A 7 -3.49 16.70 -10.75
N ASN A 8 -3.79 16.57 -12.04
CA ASN A 8 -3.72 15.29 -12.76
C ASN A 8 -2.33 14.64 -12.69
N GLY A 9 -1.25 15.43 -12.84
CA GLY A 9 0.12 14.89 -12.77
C GLY A 9 0.46 14.26 -11.41
N ARG A 10 0.00 14.86 -10.30
CA ARG A 10 0.22 14.32 -8.95
C ARG A 10 -0.60 13.06 -8.69
N GLU A 11 -1.80 12.98 -9.24
CA GLU A 11 -2.66 11.80 -9.13
C GLU A 11 -2.05 10.61 -9.86
N GLU A 12 -1.54 10.82 -11.08
CA GLU A 12 -0.83 9.80 -11.86
C GLU A 12 0.46 9.32 -11.15
N GLU A 13 1.26 10.24 -10.60
CA GLU A 13 2.46 9.90 -9.82
C GLU A 13 2.12 9.08 -8.57
N SER A 14 1.06 9.46 -7.85
CA SER A 14 0.60 8.73 -6.66
C SER A 14 0.14 7.31 -7.01
N ALA A 15 -0.66 7.16 -8.07
CA ALA A 15 -1.14 5.88 -8.53
C ALA A 15 0.01 4.98 -8.98
N ALA A 16 1.01 5.54 -9.67
CA ALA A 16 2.20 4.81 -10.05
C ALA A 16 2.98 4.31 -8.82
N ALA A 17 3.20 5.16 -7.82
CA ALA A 17 3.88 4.79 -6.59
C ALA A 17 3.15 3.67 -5.83
N PHE A 18 1.82 3.76 -5.71
CA PHE A 18 1.01 2.71 -5.07
C PHE A 18 1.04 1.40 -5.85
N ASN A 19 0.85 1.46 -7.16
CA ASN A 19 0.86 0.26 -8.01
C ASN A 19 2.21 -0.46 -7.98
N GLN A 20 3.33 0.28 -7.95
CA GLN A 20 4.66 -0.30 -7.82
C GLN A 20 4.80 -1.11 -6.52
N VAL A 21 4.35 -0.55 -5.40
CA VAL A 21 4.37 -1.26 -4.11
C VAL A 21 3.52 -2.53 -4.17
N PHE A 22 2.29 -2.45 -4.67
CA PHE A 22 1.41 -3.62 -4.75
C PHE A 22 1.96 -4.71 -5.69
N GLN A 23 2.63 -4.31 -6.78
CA GLN A 23 3.31 -5.24 -7.67
C GLN A 23 4.44 -5.97 -6.95
N SER A 24 5.33 -5.24 -6.26
CA SER A 24 6.42 -5.86 -5.49
C SER A 24 5.92 -6.77 -4.37
N LEU A 25 4.84 -6.37 -3.67
CA LEU A 25 4.22 -7.22 -2.66
C LEU A 25 3.60 -8.50 -3.27
N ALA A 26 3.02 -8.41 -4.46
CA ALA A 26 2.51 -9.59 -5.18
C ALA A 26 3.65 -10.54 -5.60
N GLU A 27 4.79 -10.01 -6.03
CA GLU A 27 5.98 -10.80 -6.37
C GLU A 27 6.58 -11.47 -5.12
N ASN A 28 6.67 -10.73 -4.00
CA ASN A 28 7.14 -11.26 -2.72
C ASN A 28 6.22 -12.38 -2.19
N MET A 29 4.91 -12.18 -2.31
CA MET A 29 3.92 -13.20 -1.97
C MET A 29 4.08 -14.46 -2.82
N GLN A 30 4.30 -14.32 -4.13
CA GLN A 30 4.53 -15.46 -5.04
C GLN A 30 5.83 -16.21 -4.72
N GLN A 31 6.83 -15.50 -4.20
CA GLN A 31 8.08 -16.09 -3.71
C GLN A 31 7.94 -16.74 -2.32
N GLY A 32 6.77 -16.60 -1.67
CA GLY A 32 6.52 -17.15 -0.34
C GLY A 32 7.23 -16.41 0.78
N LEU A 33 7.59 -15.14 0.57
CA LEU A 33 8.18 -14.32 1.63
C LEU A 33 7.17 -14.11 2.77
N PRO A 34 7.62 -14.16 4.04
CA PRO A 34 6.75 -13.90 5.17
C PRO A 34 6.43 -12.41 5.28
N VAL A 35 5.28 -12.08 5.88
CA VAL A 35 4.75 -10.70 5.93
C VAL A 35 5.66 -9.71 6.68
N ASP A 36 6.50 -10.20 7.58
CA ASP A 36 7.50 -9.48 8.36
C ASP A 36 8.89 -9.45 7.72
N ALA A 37 9.08 -10.02 6.52
CA ALA A 37 10.33 -9.93 5.77
C ALA A 37 10.74 -8.47 5.53
N ALA A 38 12.04 -8.17 5.59
CA ALA A 38 12.56 -6.82 5.43
C ALA A 38 12.10 -6.16 4.13
N GLU A 39 12.06 -6.91 3.03
CA GLU A 39 11.57 -6.46 1.73
C GLU A 39 10.10 -5.99 1.78
N ASN A 40 9.25 -6.70 2.52
CA ASN A 40 7.85 -6.35 2.69
C ASN A 40 7.67 -5.16 3.64
N GLN A 41 8.48 -5.08 4.69
CA GLN A 41 8.49 -3.95 5.62
C GLN A 41 8.94 -2.66 4.93
N GLU A 42 9.92 -2.75 4.03
CA GLU A 42 10.33 -1.62 3.18
C GLU A 42 9.19 -1.18 2.26
N GLN A 43 8.46 -2.12 1.64
CA GLN A 43 7.29 -1.78 0.83
C GLN A 43 6.18 -1.12 1.65
N ALA A 44 5.91 -1.57 2.89
CA ALA A 44 4.94 -0.94 3.78
C ALA A 44 5.34 0.51 4.12
N ALA A 45 6.62 0.75 4.42
CA ALA A 45 7.14 2.09 4.67
C ALA A 45 7.01 3.01 3.45
N ARG A 46 7.32 2.50 2.25
CA ARG A 46 7.13 3.22 0.98
C ARG A 46 5.66 3.57 0.74
N LEU A 47 4.75 2.64 1.02
CA LEU A 47 3.31 2.87 0.89
C LEU A 47 2.83 3.97 1.84
N LEU A 48 3.24 3.91 3.12
CA LEU A 48 2.93 4.94 4.10
C LEU A 48 3.45 6.32 3.66
N GLN A 49 4.70 6.39 3.21
CA GLN A 49 5.28 7.64 2.72
C GLN A 49 4.53 8.19 1.51
N ALA A 50 4.13 7.34 0.57
CA ALA A 50 3.32 7.75 -0.57
C ALA A 50 1.93 8.28 -0.15
N ILE A 51 1.27 7.62 0.81
CA ILE A 51 -0.02 8.10 1.36
C ILE A 51 0.16 9.46 2.03
N ARG A 52 1.23 9.67 2.81
CA ARG A 52 1.54 10.96 3.45
C ARG A 52 1.86 12.05 2.43
N THR A 53 2.53 11.70 1.35
CA THR A 53 2.97 12.65 0.32
C THR A 53 1.82 13.11 -0.57
N TYR A 54 0.95 12.18 -0.99
CA TYR A 54 -0.08 12.45 -2.00
C TYR A 54 -1.49 12.53 -1.44
N GLY A 55 -1.77 11.89 -0.30
CA GLY A 55 -3.08 11.84 0.33
C GLY A 55 -3.19 12.81 1.50
N PHE A 56 -2.71 12.37 2.66
CA PHE A 56 -2.80 13.13 3.91
C PHE A 56 -1.78 12.63 4.92
N ASP A 57 -1.33 13.52 5.81
CA ASP A 57 -0.46 13.14 6.91
C ASP A 57 -1.24 12.23 7.87
N CYS A 58 -0.87 10.95 7.89
CA CYS A 58 -1.55 9.92 8.67
C CYS A 58 -0.60 9.25 9.67
N SER A 59 -1.11 8.92 10.85
CA SER A 59 -0.38 8.12 11.83
C SER A 59 -0.25 6.67 11.37
N ILE A 60 0.68 5.94 11.98
CA ILE A 60 0.88 4.50 11.72
C ILE A 60 -0.39 3.71 12.05
N GLU A 61 -1.13 4.08 13.09
CA GLU A 61 -2.42 3.47 13.43
C GLU A 61 -3.46 3.63 12.30
N VAL A 62 -3.58 4.84 11.75
CA VAL A 62 -4.47 5.11 10.60
C VAL A 62 -4.03 4.31 9.38
N PHE A 63 -2.73 4.16 9.16
CA PHE A 63 -2.20 3.30 8.11
C PHE A 63 -2.62 1.83 8.28
N GLY A 64 -2.64 1.31 9.51
CA GLY A 64 -3.20 0.00 9.82
C GLY A 64 -4.70 -0.13 9.46
N HIS A 65 -5.49 0.92 9.70
CA HIS A 65 -6.89 0.96 9.27
C HIS A 65 -7.06 1.00 7.75
N ILE A 66 -6.20 1.75 7.04
CA ILE A 66 -6.18 1.77 5.57
C ILE A 66 -5.88 0.37 5.02
N GLY A 67 -4.87 -0.31 5.58
CA GLY A 67 -4.52 -1.68 5.19
C GLY A 67 -5.69 -2.65 5.29
N LYS A 68 -6.43 -2.61 6.41
CA LYS A 68 -7.67 -3.39 6.58
C LYS A 68 -8.71 -3.06 5.51
N GLY A 69 -8.84 -1.78 5.15
CA GLY A 69 -9.76 -1.30 4.11
C GLY A 69 -9.53 -1.95 2.75
N TYR A 70 -8.29 -2.36 2.41
CA TYR A 70 -7.98 -3.05 1.17
C TYR A 70 -8.64 -4.43 1.03
N VAL A 71 -8.96 -5.08 2.16
CA VAL A 71 -9.67 -6.36 2.17
C VAL A 71 -11.17 -6.17 2.34
N TYR A 72 -11.58 -5.27 3.25
CA TYR A 72 -13.00 -5.05 3.55
C TYR A 72 -13.75 -4.42 2.39
N ASN A 73 -13.11 -3.55 1.59
CA ASN A 73 -13.73 -2.98 0.42
C ASN A 73 -13.48 -3.89 -0.81
N PRO A 74 -14.53 -4.49 -1.40
CA PRO A 74 -14.37 -5.38 -2.55
C PRO A 74 -13.78 -4.69 -3.78
N GLU A 75 -13.97 -3.37 -3.94
CA GLU A 75 -13.40 -2.61 -5.05
C GLU A 75 -11.88 -2.49 -4.91
N PHE A 76 -11.39 -2.12 -3.72
CA PHE A 76 -9.95 -2.09 -3.44
C PHE A 76 -9.34 -3.48 -3.52
N LYS A 77 -10.02 -4.48 -2.95
CA LYS A 77 -9.58 -5.87 -3.01
C LYS A 77 -9.39 -6.31 -4.47
N LYS A 78 -10.39 -6.09 -5.32
CA LYS A 78 -10.31 -6.42 -6.75
C LYS A 78 -9.20 -5.66 -7.47
N ASN A 79 -9.03 -4.37 -7.14
CA ASN A 79 -8.00 -3.53 -7.75
C ASN A 79 -6.59 -3.93 -7.36
N ILE A 80 -6.36 -4.46 -6.15
CA ILE A 80 -5.05 -4.91 -5.70
C ILE A 80 -4.82 -6.36 -6.13
N ASP A 81 -5.84 -7.22 -6.05
CA ASP A 81 -5.76 -8.61 -6.50
C ASP A 81 -5.53 -8.75 -8.02
N LYS A 82 -5.64 -7.65 -8.80
CA LYS A 82 -5.22 -7.61 -10.21
C LYS A 82 -3.73 -7.93 -10.40
N PHE A 83 -2.90 -7.66 -9.40
CA PHE A 83 -1.47 -7.96 -9.41
C PHE A 83 -1.17 -9.42 -9.04
N GLY A 84 -2.10 -10.07 -8.35
CA GLY A 84 -2.00 -11.45 -7.90
C GLY A 84 -3.18 -11.79 -6.99
N ALA A 85 -3.76 -12.99 -7.16
CA ALA A 85 -4.86 -13.41 -6.29
C ALA A 85 -4.37 -13.52 -4.83
N GLY A 86 -5.00 -12.77 -3.92
CA GLY A 86 -4.61 -12.74 -2.51
C GLY A 86 -3.65 -11.61 -2.13
N THR A 87 -3.16 -10.83 -3.11
CA THR A 87 -2.26 -9.69 -2.85
C THR A 87 -2.89 -8.67 -1.91
N ALA A 88 -4.20 -8.43 -1.99
CA ALA A 88 -4.89 -7.50 -1.08
C ALA A 88 -4.82 -7.96 0.38
N GLN A 89 -5.00 -9.27 0.62
CA GLN A 89 -4.91 -9.84 1.97
C GLN A 89 -3.47 -9.76 2.48
N TYR A 90 -2.53 -10.25 1.67
CA TYR A 90 -1.12 -10.23 2.00
C TYR A 90 -0.61 -8.81 2.29
N THR A 91 -1.02 -7.82 1.49
CA THR A 91 -0.69 -6.41 1.72
C THR A 91 -1.26 -5.90 3.05
N SER A 92 -2.51 -6.24 3.37
CA SER A 92 -3.10 -5.89 4.67
C SER A 92 -2.32 -6.50 5.83
N ASP A 93 -1.87 -7.75 5.69
CA ASP A 93 -1.11 -8.45 6.73
C ASP A 93 0.31 -7.87 6.90
N VAL A 94 0.98 -7.53 5.81
CA VAL A 94 2.27 -6.82 5.80
C VAL A 94 2.16 -5.46 6.51
N ILE A 95 1.10 -4.70 6.22
CA ILE A 95 0.83 -3.42 6.88
C ILE A 95 0.58 -3.64 8.37
N ALA A 96 -0.19 -4.66 8.75
CA ALA A 96 -0.43 -4.98 10.16
C ALA A 96 0.86 -5.33 10.91
N ALA A 97 1.75 -6.14 10.30
CA ALA A 97 3.06 -6.45 10.87
C ALA A 97 3.95 -5.21 11.00
N TYR A 98 3.93 -4.32 10.00
CA TYR A 98 4.64 -3.04 10.04
C TYR A 98 4.14 -2.13 11.16
N VAL A 99 2.82 -1.99 11.28
CA VAL A 99 2.18 -1.22 12.36
C VAL A 99 2.56 -1.80 13.71
N GLN A 100 2.48 -3.11 13.90
CA GLN A 100 2.85 -3.76 15.16
C GLN A 100 4.31 -3.51 15.55
N THR A 101 5.21 -3.39 14.56
CA THR A 101 6.64 -3.16 14.79
C THR A 101 6.96 -1.68 15.07
N ASN A 102 6.14 -0.75 14.55
CA ASN A 102 6.42 0.69 14.57
C ASN A 102 5.38 1.52 15.36
N ALA A 103 4.35 0.89 15.92
CA ALA A 103 3.43 1.54 16.85
C ALA A 103 4.10 1.59 18.23
N GLU A 104 4.58 2.77 18.60
CA GLU A 104 5.10 3.10 19.94
C GLU A 104 3.99 3.27 20.98
#